data_AF-A0A455TUM7-F1
#
_entry.id   AF-A0A455TUM7-F1
#
_cell.length_a   1.000
_cell.length_b   1.000
_cell.length_c   1.000
_cell.angle_alpha   90.00
_cell.angle_beta   90.00
_cell.angle_gamma   90.00
#
_symmetry.space_group_name_H-M   'P 1'
#
loop_
_entity.id
_entity.type
_entity.pdbx_description
1 polymer ?
#
loop_
_entity_poly.entity_id
_entity_poly.type
_entity_poly.pdbx_seq_one_letter_code
_entity_poly.pdbx_strand_id
1 'polypeptide(L)'
;MDYVILGKNIRKYRQMRGMRQEDLAEICDCGNSHIGQIENARGIPSLDMIVRIANALSVTVDQLLKEYYSEPEKVYLREIAERIEKYPVKQRVYACEGLAEFLNTIEKFSQTDE
;
A
#
# COMPACT_ATOMS: atom_id res chain seq x y z
N MET A 1 -16.82 7.04 -2.37
CA MET A 1 -15.95 5.85 -2.32
C MET A 1 -16.22 5.05 -3.58
N ASP A 2 -15.20 4.78 -4.39
CA ASP A 2 -15.36 3.96 -5.59
C ASP A 2 -15.24 2.47 -5.21
N TYR A 3 -16.37 1.77 -5.22
CA TYR A 3 -16.44 0.36 -4.84
C TYR A 3 -15.82 -0.58 -5.88
N VAL A 4 -15.71 -0.14 -7.15
CA VAL A 4 -15.04 -0.90 -8.21
C VAL A 4 -13.53 -0.91 -7.95
N ILE A 5 -12.95 0.24 -7.64
CA ILE A 5 -11.54 0.35 -7.26
C ILE A 5 -11.27 -0.45 -5.98
N LEU A 6 -12.11 -0.28 -4.95
CA LEU A 6 -12.00 -1.04 -3.70
C LEU A 6 -11.99 -2.55 -3.93
N GLY A 7 -12.99 -3.07 -4.65
CA GLY A 7 -13.10 -4.50 -4.93
C GLY A 7 -11.91 -5.04 -5.72
N LYS A 8 -11.44 -4.30 -6.73
CA LYS A 8 -10.25 -4.66 -7.51
C LYS A 8 -8.98 -4.70 -6.64
N ASN A 9 -8.78 -3.70 -5.79
CA ASN A 9 -7.61 -3.63 -4.92
C ASN A 9 -7.61 -4.74 -3.85
N ILE A 10 -8.76 -5.01 -3.22
CA ILE A 10 -8.90 -6.14 -2.29
C ILE A 10 -8.51 -7.45 -2.99
N ARG A 11 -9.08 -7.71 -4.18
CA ARG A 11 -8.75 -8.90 -4.97
C ARG A 11 -7.26 -8.97 -5.32
N LYS A 12 -6.67 -7.87 -5.76
CA LYS A 12 -5.25 -7.75 -6.09
C LYS A 12 -4.38 -8.14 -4.90
N TYR A 13 -4.55 -7.48 -3.75
CA TYR A 13 -3.71 -7.73 -2.57
C TYR A 13 -3.96 -9.12 -1.95
N ARG A 14 -5.19 -9.64 -2.05
CA ARG A 14 -5.50 -11.02 -1.66
C ARG A 14 -4.74 -12.03 -2.53
N GLN A 15 -4.79 -11.87 -3.85
CA GLN A 15 -4.10 -12.76 -4.79
C GLN A 15 -2.57 -12.69 -4.66
N MET A 16 -2.01 -11.50 -4.41
CA MET A 16 -0.57 -11.35 -4.13
C MET A 16 -0.09 -12.13 -2.91
N ARG A 17 -0.99 -12.42 -1.95
CA ARG A 17 -0.71 -13.25 -0.77
C ARG A 17 -1.06 -14.72 -0.96
N GLY A 18 -1.48 -15.14 -2.16
CA GLY A 18 -1.88 -16.52 -2.43
C GLY A 18 -3.17 -16.95 -1.71
N MET A 19 -3.97 -16.00 -1.20
CA MET A 19 -5.20 -16.29 -0.47
C MET A 19 -6.37 -16.52 -1.42
N ARG A 20 -7.24 -17.46 -1.08
CA ARG A 20 -8.60 -17.64 -1.61
C ARG A 20 -9.56 -16.65 -0.95
N GLN A 21 -10.76 -16.46 -1.53
CA GLN A 21 -11.78 -15.59 -0.92
C GLN A 21 -12.23 -16.13 0.45
N GLU A 22 -12.30 -17.45 0.60
CA GLU A 22 -12.61 -18.11 1.88
C GLU A 22 -11.55 -17.82 2.96
N ASP A 23 -10.26 -17.86 2.62
CA ASP A 23 -9.17 -17.53 3.56
C ASP A 23 -9.30 -16.09 4.09
N LEU A 24 -9.55 -15.13 3.19
CA LEU A 24 -9.74 -13.73 3.59
C LEU A 24 -11.01 -13.55 4.43
N ALA A 25 -12.08 -14.27 4.09
CA ALA A 25 -13.34 -14.21 4.81
C ALA A 25 -13.20 -14.74 6.24
N GLU A 26 -12.47 -15.84 6.43
CA GLU A 26 -12.16 -16.42 7.73
C GLU A 26 -11.37 -15.43 8.61
N ILE A 27 -10.28 -14.84 8.08
CA ILE A 27 -9.48 -13.85 8.82
C ILE A 27 -10.31 -12.61 9.17
N CYS A 28 -11.19 -12.19 8.27
CA CYS A 28 -12.05 -11.03 8.47
C CYS A 28 -13.31 -11.36 9.28
N ASP A 29 -13.51 -12.59 9.78
CA ASP A 29 -14.73 -13.03 10.48
C ASP A 29 -16.02 -12.63 9.72
N CYS A 30 -16.11 -13.06 8.46
CA CYS A 30 -17.29 -12.87 7.62
C CYS A 30 -17.52 -14.04 6.65
N GLY A 31 -18.64 -14.01 5.93
CA GLY A 31 -18.95 -15.04 4.94
C GLY A 31 -18.13 -14.90 3.66
N ASN A 32 -17.68 -16.01 3.08
CA ASN A 32 -17.01 -16.05 1.76
C ASN A 32 -17.81 -15.30 0.68
N SER A 33 -19.13 -15.45 0.68
CA SER A 33 -20.02 -14.72 -0.23
C SER A 33 -19.89 -13.20 -0.07
N HIS A 34 -19.69 -12.69 1.15
CA HIS A 34 -19.55 -11.26 1.43
C HIS A 34 -18.26 -10.70 0.80
N ILE A 35 -17.11 -11.37 0.98
CA ILE A 35 -15.86 -11.02 0.29
C ILE A 35 -16.06 -11.05 -1.23
N GLY A 36 -16.72 -12.09 -1.75
CA GLY A 36 -17.05 -12.17 -3.17
C GLY A 36 -17.93 -11.03 -3.68
N GLN A 37 -18.92 -10.58 -2.91
CA GLN A 37 -19.74 -9.41 -3.27
C GLN A 37 -18.89 -8.12 -3.25
N ILE A 38 -18.03 -7.92 -2.25
CA ILE A 38 -17.16 -6.74 -2.16
C ILE A 38 -16.19 -6.69 -3.34
N GLU A 39 -15.48 -7.78 -3.63
CA GLU A 39 -14.48 -7.84 -4.72
C GLU A 39 -15.08 -7.58 -6.11
N ASN A 40 -16.36 -7.90 -6.29
CA ASN A 40 -17.10 -7.66 -7.53
C ASN A 40 -17.92 -6.37 -7.51
N ALA A 41 -17.74 -5.49 -6.51
CA ALA A 41 -18.49 -4.24 -6.34
C ALA A 41 -20.02 -4.42 -6.29
N ARG A 42 -20.49 -5.59 -5.84
CA ARG A 42 -21.91 -5.94 -5.67
C ARG A 42 -22.38 -5.84 -4.21
N GLY A 43 -21.44 -5.70 -3.27
CA GLY A 43 -21.71 -5.49 -1.85
C GLY A 43 -21.01 -4.23 -1.35
N ILE A 44 -21.67 -3.50 -0.46
CA ILE A 44 -21.13 -2.30 0.19
C ILE A 44 -20.62 -2.70 1.58
N PRO A 45 -19.30 -2.74 1.82
CA PRO A 45 -18.76 -3.03 3.14
C PRO A 45 -18.92 -1.83 4.09
N SER A 46 -19.01 -2.10 5.40
CA SER A 46 -18.86 -1.06 6.42
C SER A 46 -17.41 -0.58 6.50
N LEU A 47 -17.18 0.59 7.11
CA LEU A 47 -15.81 1.07 7.37
C LEU A 47 -15.02 0.07 8.22
N ASP A 48 -15.66 -0.53 9.23
CA ASP A 48 -15.08 -1.58 10.05
C ASP A 48 -14.61 -2.78 9.21
N MET A 49 -15.44 -3.23 8.27
CA MET A 49 -15.07 -4.31 7.35
C MET A 49 -13.88 -3.92 6.46
N ILE A 50 -13.84 -2.69 5.97
CA ILE A 50 -12.69 -2.19 5.18
C ILE A 50 -11.41 -2.20 6.01
N VAL A 51 -11.46 -1.77 7.27
CA VAL A 51 -10.30 -1.79 8.18
C VAL A 51 -9.85 -3.23 8.46
N ARG A 52 -10.79 -4.16 8.73
CA ARG A 52 -10.47 -5.58 8.91
C ARG A 52 -9.78 -6.17 7.69
N ILE A 53 -10.32 -5.91 6.49
CA ILE A 53 -9.73 -6.38 5.23
C ILE A 53 -8.33 -5.79 5.03
N ALA A 54 -8.15 -4.48 5.30
CA ALA A 54 -6.84 -3.84 5.18
C ALA A 54 -5.80 -4.49 6.11
N ASN A 55 -6.17 -4.76 7.35
CA ASN A 55 -5.32 -5.44 8.33
C ASN A 55 -5.00 -6.89 7.92
N ALA A 56 -6.00 -7.66 7.52
CA ALA A 56 -5.85 -9.04 7.04
C ALA A 56 -4.92 -9.11 5.82
N LEU A 57 -5.01 -8.10 4.96
CA LEU A 57 -4.17 -7.92 3.79
C LEU A 57 -2.97 -7.01 4.07
N SER A 58 -2.53 -6.81 5.32
CA SER A 58 -1.38 -5.96 5.72
C SER A 58 -1.10 -4.78 4.76
N VAL A 59 -2.14 -4.02 4.46
CA VAL A 59 -2.13 -2.82 3.62
C VAL A 59 -2.85 -1.71 4.37
N THR A 60 -2.64 -0.48 3.95
CA THR A 60 -3.38 0.64 4.50
C THR A 60 -4.76 0.76 3.84
N VAL A 61 -5.72 1.39 4.52
CA VAL A 61 -7.06 1.63 3.96
C VAL A 61 -6.98 2.48 2.69
N ASP A 62 -6.06 3.43 2.60
CA ASP A 62 -5.89 4.25 1.40
C ASP A 62 -5.39 3.44 0.19
N GLN A 63 -4.54 2.41 0.40
CA GLN A 63 -4.14 1.48 -0.66
C GLN A 63 -5.34 0.69 -1.21
N LEU A 64 -6.35 0.41 -0.39
CA LEU A 64 -7.58 -0.20 -0.86
C LEU A 64 -8.45 0.78 -1.65
N LEU A 65 -8.48 2.06 -1.28
CA LEU A 65 -9.44 3.03 -1.80
C LEU A 65 -9.01 3.82 -3.04
N LYS A 66 -7.72 3.84 -3.38
CA LYS A 66 -7.20 4.63 -4.51
C LYS A 66 -6.68 3.75 -5.65
N GLU A 67 -6.95 4.16 -6.89
CA GLU A 67 -6.43 3.52 -8.10
C GLU A 67 -5.01 4.04 -8.43
N TYR A 68 -4.80 5.33 -8.18
CA TYR A 68 -3.51 6.01 -8.26
C TYR A 68 -3.37 6.93 -7.05
N TYR A 69 -2.21 6.90 -6.40
CA TYR A 69 -1.80 8.08 -5.65
C TYR A 69 -1.53 9.17 -6.70
N SER A 70 -2.01 10.38 -6.47
CA SER A 70 -1.55 11.53 -7.25
C SER A 70 -0.05 11.72 -7.08
N GLU A 71 0.51 11.24 -5.96
CA GLU A 71 1.88 11.46 -5.50
C GLU A 71 2.38 10.23 -4.69
N PRO A 72 2.48 9.02 -5.28
CA PRO A 72 2.90 7.79 -4.59
C PRO A 72 4.28 7.93 -3.93
N GLU A 73 5.17 8.70 -4.54
CA GLU A 73 6.49 9.05 -4.03
C GLU A 73 6.42 9.69 -2.63
N LYS A 74 5.36 10.46 -2.33
CA LYS A 74 5.20 11.07 -1.00
C LYS A 74 4.97 10.04 0.10
N VAL A 75 4.32 8.92 -0.21
CA VAL A 75 4.12 7.84 0.77
C VAL A 75 5.46 7.20 1.11
N TYR A 76 6.25 6.86 0.09
CA TYR A 76 7.59 6.30 0.27
C TYR A 76 8.54 7.28 0.98
N LEU A 77 8.52 8.56 0.60
CA LEU A 77 9.33 9.60 1.25
C LEU A 77 8.98 9.74 2.73
N ARG A 78 7.69 9.71 3.07
CA ARG A 78 7.23 9.78 4.46
C ARG A 78 7.71 8.57 5.26
N GLU A 79 7.58 7.36 4.73
CA GLU A 79 8.03 6.14 5.41
C GLU A 79 9.55 6.16 5.66
N ILE A 80 10.33 6.59 4.65
CA ILE A 80 11.78 6.74 4.77
C ILE A 80 12.13 7.77 5.86
N ALA A 81 11.46 8.93 5.86
CA ALA A 81 11.68 9.98 6.84
C ALA A 81 11.38 9.51 8.27
N GLU A 82 10.21 8.88 8.50
CA GLU A 82 9.81 8.34 9.80
C GLU A 82 10.77 7.26 10.32
N ARG A 83 11.39 6.49 9.42
CA ARG A 83 12.41 5.50 9.79
C ARG A 83 13.73 6.16 10.17
N ILE A 84 14.20 7.15 9.40
CA ILE A 84 15.45 7.87 9.66
C ILE A 84 15.36 8.64 10.99
N GLU A 85 14.22 9.25 11.32
CA GLU A 85 14.03 10.00 12.56
C GLU A 85 14.29 9.17 13.83
N LYS A 86 14.09 7.85 13.77
CA LYS A 86 14.31 6.92 14.89
C LYS A 86 15.80 6.64 15.16
N TYR A 87 16.70 7.04 14.28
CA TYR A 87 18.13 6.77 14.41
C TYR A 87 18.87 7.87 15.19
N PRO A 88 19.98 7.54 15.87
CA PRO A 88 20.92 8.52 16.40
C PRO A 88 21.40 9.49 15.31
N VAL A 89 21.69 10.73 15.69
CA VAL A 89 22.06 11.84 14.77
C VAL A 89 23.12 11.42 13.76
N LYS A 90 24.17 10.71 14.20
CA LYS A 90 25.25 10.25 13.33
C LYS A 90 24.76 9.33 12.20
N GLN A 91 23.85 8.41 12.51
CA GLN A 91 23.27 7.48 11.53
C GLN A 91 22.29 8.19 10.58
N ARG A 92 21.58 9.21 11.08
CA ARG A 92 20.73 10.07 10.24
C ARG A 92 21.56 10.79 9.17
N VAL A 93 22.69 11.38 9.58
CA VAL A 93 23.62 12.06 8.66
C VAL A 93 24.11 11.09 7.58
N TYR A 94 24.59 9.90 7.95
CA TYR A 94 25.03 8.91 6.96
C TYR A 94 23.93 8.46 6.00
N ALA A 95 22.70 8.27 6.49
CA ALA A 95 21.57 7.91 5.64
C ALA A 95 21.28 9.00 4.60
N CYS A 96 21.30 10.27 5.02
CA CYS A 96 21.09 11.40 4.12
C CYS A 96 22.24 11.58 3.12
N GLU A 97 23.49 11.41 3.54
CA GLU A 97 24.66 11.47 2.64
C GLU A 97 24.60 10.37 1.57
N GLY A 98 24.25 9.13 1.97
CA GLY A 98 24.09 8.02 1.03
C GLY A 98 22.96 8.26 0.02
N LEU A 99 21.82 8.81 0.47
CA LEU A 99 20.73 9.20 -0.42
C LEU A 99 21.14 10.30 -1.41
N ALA A 100 21.87 11.32 -0.93
CA ALA A 100 22.38 12.39 -1.80
C ALA A 100 23.30 11.84 -2.90
N GLU A 101 24.21 10.93 -2.57
CA GLU A 101 25.10 10.32 -3.56
C GLU A 101 24.35 9.46 -4.58
N PHE A 102 23.31 8.76 -4.13
CA PHE A 102 22.44 8.00 -5.02
C PHE A 102 21.66 8.92 -5.98
N LEU A 103 21.14 10.06 -5.50
CA LEU A 103 20.46 11.04 -6.35
C LEU A 103 21.42 11.66 -7.38
N ASN A 104 22.63 12.05 -6.97
CA ASN A 104 23.67 12.54 -7.88
C ASN A 104 23.97 11.54 -9.00
N THR A 105 23.91 10.25 -8.70
CA THR A 105 24.12 9.17 -9.67
C THR A 105 22.97 9.11 -10.68
N ILE A 106 21.72 9.18 -10.22
CA ILE A 106 20.54 9.20 -11.09
C ILE A 106 20.57 10.40 -12.04
N GLU A 107 20.91 11.59 -11.52
CA GLU A 107 20.96 12.82 -12.31
C GLU A 107 21.99 12.72 -13.44
N LYS A 108 23.16 12.12 -13.19
CA LYS A 108 24.18 11.87 -14.22
C LYS A 108 23.68 10.94 -15.33
N PHE A 109 22.95 9.87 -14.97
CA PHE A 109 22.34 8.98 -15.96
C PHE A 109 21.22 9.66 -16.75
N SER A 110 20.48 10.56 -16.11
CA SER A 110 19.38 11.28 -16.77
C SER A 110 19.85 12.34 -17.77
N GLN A 111 21.11 12.79 -17.67
CA GLN A 111 21.73 13.76 -18.59
C GLN A 111 22.44 13.11 -19.79
N THR A 112 22.51 11.78 -19.86
CA THR A 112 23.19 11.07 -20.95
C THR A 112 22.27 10.61 -22.08
N ASP A 113 20.95 10.82 -21.92
CA ASP A 113 19.89 10.42 -22.86
C ASP A 113 19.28 11.60 -23.67
N GLU A 114 19.89 12.79 -23.63
CA GLU A 114 19.63 13.94 -24.54
C GLU A 114 20.77 14.13 -25.55
#